data_AF-A0A4S2CBW0-F1
#
_entry.id   AF-A0A4S2CBW0-F1
#
_cell.length_a   1.000
_cell.length_b   1.000
_cell.length_c   1.000
_cell.angle_alpha   90.00
_cell.angle_beta   90.00
_cell.angle_gamma   90.00
#
_symmetry.space_group_name_H-M   'P 1'
#
loop_
_entity.id
_entity.type
_entity.pdbx_description
1 polymer ?
#
loop_
_entity_poly.entity_id
_entity_poly.type
_entity_poly.pdbx_seq_one_letter_code
_entity_poly.pdbx_strand_id
1 'polypeptide(L)'
;MFLIITYDVRWGGTKSLNDKLVHSVACICDCIQNYEWQQLVNNTVRKNSENQIVLAIVVRLFNTEMITTNNIKSYYKYDRKKNRLNIDIILNLERYIYLSEKETVENISKDIYDYLSIILKKYSSRLVDFNVPIFLSALNEQLKRISHN
;
A
#
# COMPACT_ATOMS: atom_id res chain seq x y z
N MET A 1 -9.20 6.45 11.96
CA MET A 1 -8.62 5.83 10.74
C MET A 1 -8.42 6.92 9.70
N PHE A 2 -7.21 7.07 9.17
CA PHE A 2 -6.86 8.13 8.19
C PHE A 2 -6.38 7.55 6.85
N LEU A 3 -6.14 6.25 6.78
CA LEU A 3 -5.70 5.53 5.59
C LEU A 3 -6.63 4.35 5.34
N ILE A 4 -7.01 4.16 4.08
CA ILE A 4 -7.61 2.91 3.60
C ILE A 4 -6.71 2.31 2.53
N ILE A 5 -6.60 0.99 2.54
CA ILE A 5 -5.88 0.23 1.52
C ILE A 5 -6.72 -0.98 1.12
N THR A 6 -6.66 -1.36 -0.15
CA THR A 6 -7.30 -2.57 -0.67
C THR A 6 -6.44 -3.14 -1.80
N TYR A 7 -6.83 -4.29 -2.33
CA TYR A 7 -6.05 -4.98 -3.34
C TYR A 7 -6.89 -5.66 -4.42
N ASP A 8 -6.25 -5.93 -5.56
CA ASP A 8 -6.78 -6.72 -6.69
C ASP A 8 -5.67 -7.63 -7.22
N VAL A 9 -5.85 -8.94 -7.15
CA VAL A 9 -4.85 -9.92 -7.59
C VAL A 9 -5.38 -10.70 -8.79
N ARG A 10 -4.61 -10.70 -9.88
CA ARG A 10 -4.92 -11.49 -11.08
C ARG A 10 -4.39 -12.90 -10.95
N TRP A 11 -4.99 -13.80 -11.73
CA TRP A 11 -4.72 -15.23 -11.71
C TRP A 11 -3.24 -15.55 -11.93
N GLY A 12 -2.64 -16.21 -10.94
CA GLY A 12 -1.25 -16.70 -10.96
C GLY A 12 -1.04 -18.05 -11.66
N GLY A 13 -1.90 -18.46 -12.58
CA GLY A 13 -1.73 -19.72 -13.33
C GLY A 13 -2.23 -20.98 -12.60
N THR A 14 -2.01 -21.12 -11.29
CA THR A 14 -2.56 -22.22 -10.47
C THR A 14 -3.27 -21.71 -9.22
N LYS A 15 -4.17 -22.53 -8.67
CA LYS A 15 -4.92 -22.18 -7.44
C LYS A 15 -3.97 -21.92 -6.27
N SER A 16 -3.02 -22.83 -6.02
CA SER A 16 -2.05 -22.70 -4.93
C SER A 16 -1.24 -21.40 -5.01
N LEU A 17 -0.74 -21.06 -6.20
CA LEU A 17 0.01 -19.82 -6.41
C LEU A 17 -0.86 -18.57 -6.21
N ASN A 18 -2.11 -18.62 -6.69
CA ASN A 18 -3.04 -17.52 -6.54
C ASN A 18 -3.45 -17.32 -5.07
N ASP A 19 -3.77 -18.39 -4.35
CA ASP A 19 -4.15 -18.36 -2.94
C ASP A 19 -3.01 -17.79 -2.08
N LYS A 20 -1.75 -18.20 -2.35
CA LYS A 20 -0.55 -17.65 -1.71
C LYS A 20 -0.39 -16.14 -1.96
N LEU A 21 -0.54 -15.69 -3.21
CA LEU A 21 -0.40 -14.26 -3.55
C LEU A 21 -1.51 -13.41 -2.91
N VAL A 22 -2.76 -13.90 -2.95
CA VAL A 22 -3.90 -13.25 -2.30
C VAL A 22 -3.67 -13.15 -0.80
N HIS A 23 -3.30 -14.24 -0.14
CA HIS A 23 -3.04 -14.25 1.29
C HIS A 23 -1.89 -13.30 1.67
N SER A 24 -0.78 -13.34 0.92
CA SER A 24 0.37 -12.46 1.14
C SER A 24 -0.03 -10.97 1.06
N VAL A 25 -0.75 -10.56 0.02
CA VAL A 25 -1.13 -9.16 -0.14
C VAL A 25 -2.21 -8.74 0.87
N ALA A 26 -3.12 -9.65 1.23
CA ALA A 26 -4.15 -9.43 2.24
C ALA A 26 -3.52 -9.14 3.60
N CYS A 27 -2.56 -9.96 4.02
CA CYS A 27 -1.82 -9.79 5.27
C CYS A 27 -1.16 -8.39 5.35
N ILE A 28 -0.56 -7.93 4.26
CA ILE A 28 0.04 -6.59 4.19
C ILE A 28 -1.02 -5.49 4.30
N CYS A 29 -2.12 -5.62 3.55
CA CYS A 29 -3.19 -4.64 3.58
C CYS A 29 -3.84 -4.56 4.97
N ASP A 30 -4.09 -5.71 5.62
CA ASP A 30 -4.66 -5.78 6.97
C ASP A 30 -3.72 -5.15 8.00
N CYS A 31 -2.40 -5.37 7.87
CA CYS A 31 -1.42 -4.75 8.74
C CYS A 31 -1.39 -3.22 8.62
N ILE A 32 -1.46 -2.69 7.40
CA ILE A 32 -1.51 -1.24 7.13
C ILE A 32 -2.89 -0.65 7.52
N GLN A 33 -3.97 -1.40 7.31
CA GLN A 33 -5.33 -0.97 7.64
C GLN A 33 -5.69 -1.17 9.12
N ASN A 34 -4.79 -1.79 9.90
CA ASN A 34 -5.02 -2.08 11.31
C ASN A 34 -5.49 -0.82 12.08
N TYR A 35 -6.71 -0.91 12.61
CA TYR A 35 -7.39 0.22 13.23
C TYR A 35 -6.64 0.74 14.47
N GLU A 36 -6.18 -0.14 15.34
CA GLU A 36 -5.48 0.21 16.58
C GLU A 36 -4.16 0.92 16.30
N TRP A 37 -3.37 0.40 15.35
CA TRP A 37 -2.14 1.04 14.89
C TRP A 37 -2.42 2.43 14.31
N GLN A 38 -3.42 2.55 13.43
CA GLN A 38 -3.76 3.85 12.86
C GLN A 38 -4.20 4.85 13.93
N GLN A 39 -4.94 4.42 14.97
CA GLN A 39 -5.29 5.30 16.09
C GLN A 39 -4.07 5.71 16.91
N LEU A 40 -3.18 4.76 17.21
CA LEU A 40 -1.93 5.00 17.97
C LEU A 40 -1.07 6.09 17.32
N VAL A 41 -0.90 6.03 15.99
CA VAL A 41 -0.03 6.96 15.25
C VAL A 41 -0.76 8.21 14.77
N ASN A 42 -2.09 8.28 14.88
CA ASN A 42 -2.88 9.39 14.33
C ASN A 42 -2.44 10.75 14.89
N ASN A 43 -2.22 10.83 16.20
CA ASN A 43 -1.90 12.10 16.88
C ASN A 43 -0.48 12.60 16.57
N THR A 44 0.41 11.73 16.07
CA THR A 44 1.76 12.13 15.66
C THR A 44 1.84 12.41 14.17
N VAL A 45 1.03 11.71 13.37
CA VAL A 45 0.97 11.85 11.92
C VAL A 45 0.07 13.03 11.51
N ARG A 46 -0.96 13.37 12.28
CA ARG A 46 -1.94 14.41 11.92
C ARG A 46 -2.01 15.54 12.95
N LYS A 47 -2.27 16.76 12.48
CA LYS A 47 -2.46 17.93 13.36
C LYS A 47 -3.91 18.04 13.84
N ASN A 48 -4.86 17.73 12.97
CA ASN A 48 -6.29 17.69 13.22
C ASN A 48 -6.77 16.24 13.06
N SER A 49 -7.34 15.69 14.13
CA SER A 49 -7.75 14.28 14.18
C SER A 49 -9.16 14.02 13.64
N GLU A 50 -9.73 14.94 12.85
CA GLU A 50 -11.04 14.74 12.24
C GLU A 50 -11.06 13.43 11.43
N ASN A 51 -12.17 12.69 11.53
CA ASN A 51 -12.43 11.40 10.88
C ASN A 51 -12.47 11.52 9.35
N GLN A 52 -11.33 11.81 8.75
CA GLN A 52 -11.13 12.02 7.32
C GLN A 52 -10.09 11.03 6.82
N ILE A 53 -10.40 10.35 5.72
CA ILE A 53 -9.43 9.54 4.99
C ILE A 53 -8.55 10.47 4.16
N VAL A 54 -7.26 10.52 4.51
CA VAL A 54 -6.23 11.32 3.83
C VAL A 54 -5.56 10.51 2.73
N LEU A 55 -5.41 9.21 2.92
CA LEU A 55 -4.78 8.29 1.95
C LEU A 55 -5.75 7.16 1.57
N ALA A 56 -5.95 6.96 0.27
CA ALA A 56 -6.66 5.80 -0.27
C ALA A 56 -5.74 5.07 -1.25
N ILE A 57 -5.44 3.81 -0.96
CA ILE A 57 -4.44 3.02 -1.70
C ILE A 57 -5.13 1.78 -2.29
N VAL A 58 -4.82 1.46 -3.53
CA VAL A 58 -5.16 0.18 -4.17
C VAL A 58 -3.85 -0.47 -4.61
N VAL A 59 -3.64 -1.74 -4.26
CA VAL A 59 -2.48 -2.53 -4.70
C VAL A 59 -2.94 -3.58 -5.69
N ARG A 60 -2.41 -3.56 -6.90
CA ARG A 60 -2.81 -4.47 -7.98
C ARG A 60 -1.66 -5.36 -8.38
N LEU A 61 -1.85 -6.67 -8.29
CA LEU A 61 -0.89 -7.66 -8.77
C LEU A 61 -1.35 -8.19 -10.13
N PHE A 62 -0.79 -7.64 -11.20
CA PHE A 62 -1.20 -7.93 -12.58
C PHE A 62 -0.09 -8.68 -13.32
N ASN A 63 -0.50 -9.52 -14.28
CA ASN A 63 0.44 -10.24 -15.13
C ASN A 63 1.06 -9.30 -16.17
N THR A 64 2.24 -9.67 -16.66
CA THR A 64 3.02 -8.87 -17.59
C THR A 64 2.24 -8.59 -18.87
N GLU A 65 1.55 -9.60 -19.40
CA GLU A 65 0.72 -9.48 -20.61
C GLU A 65 -0.36 -8.40 -20.47
N MET A 66 -1.09 -8.38 -19.35
CA MET A 66 -2.13 -7.39 -19.09
C MET A 66 -1.54 -5.99 -18.95
N ILE A 67 -0.42 -5.85 -18.24
CA ILE A 67 0.28 -4.58 -18.05
C ILE A 67 0.75 -4.01 -19.40
N THR A 68 1.42 -4.83 -20.22
CA THR A 68 2.02 -4.39 -21.49
C THR A 68 0.97 -4.13 -22.55
N THR A 69 0.04 -5.07 -22.75
CA THR A 69 -1.01 -4.98 -23.78
C THR A 69 -1.92 -3.78 -23.57
N ASN A 70 -2.25 -3.48 -22.31
CA ASN A 70 -3.17 -2.37 -21.97
C ASN A 70 -2.44 -1.12 -21.48
N ASN A 71 -1.10 -1.09 -21.51
CA ASN A 71 -0.26 0.02 -21.04
C ASN A 71 -0.64 0.50 -19.62
N ILE A 72 -0.92 -0.46 -18.72
CA ILE A 72 -1.38 -0.16 -17.35
C ILE A 72 -0.20 0.38 -16.54
N LYS A 73 -0.42 1.49 -15.83
CA LYS A 73 0.61 2.13 -15.01
C LYS A 73 0.04 2.51 -13.65
N SER A 74 0.91 2.50 -12.64
CA SER A 74 0.58 3.06 -11.34
C SER A 74 0.17 4.53 -11.49
N TYR A 75 -0.84 4.92 -10.72
CA TYR A 75 -1.46 6.22 -10.82
C TYR A 75 -1.63 6.84 -9.43
N TYR A 76 -1.60 8.16 -9.35
CA TYR A 76 -1.90 8.87 -8.13
C TYR A 76 -2.60 10.19 -8.44
N LYS A 77 -3.59 10.55 -7.62
CA LYS A 77 -4.37 11.77 -7.77
C LYS A 77 -4.81 12.32 -6.43
N TYR A 78 -4.48 13.59 -6.22
CA TYR A 78 -5.04 14.35 -5.11
C TYR A 78 -6.44 14.86 -5.47
N ASP A 79 -7.43 14.40 -4.72
CA ASP A 79 -8.82 14.87 -4.77
C ASP A 79 -8.99 16.03 -3.79
N ARG A 80 -9.09 17.24 -4.32
CA ARG A 80 -9.27 18.47 -3.53
C ARG A 80 -10.60 18.51 -2.79
N LYS A 81 -11.66 17.91 -3.34
CA LYS A 81 -13.00 17.93 -2.72
C LYS A 81 -13.03 17.06 -1.46
N LYS A 82 -12.29 15.95 -1.49
CA LYS A 82 -12.18 15.01 -0.35
C LYS A 82 -10.93 15.24 0.50
N ASN A 83 -10.08 16.21 0.13
CA ASN A 83 -8.76 16.44 0.71
C ASN A 83 -7.96 15.12 0.86
N ARG A 84 -7.95 14.30 -0.20
CA ARG A 84 -7.46 12.92 -0.16
C ARG A 84 -6.52 12.61 -1.32
N LEU A 85 -5.40 11.95 -1.03
CA LEU A 85 -4.53 11.39 -2.05
C LEU A 85 -4.96 9.95 -2.34
N ASN A 86 -5.41 9.71 -3.57
CA ASN A 86 -5.71 8.37 -4.07
C ASN A 86 -4.47 7.84 -4.81
N ILE A 87 -4.09 6.60 -4.55
CA ILE A 87 -2.90 5.93 -5.11
C ILE A 87 -3.32 4.55 -5.60
N ASP A 88 -3.00 4.22 -6.84
CA ASP A 88 -3.17 2.90 -7.44
C ASP A 88 -1.77 2.38 -7.81
N ILE A 89 -1.33 1.33 -7.14
CA ILE A 89 0.00 0.74 -7.27
C ILE A 89 -0.13 -0.52 -8.11
N ILE A 90 0.49 -0.52 -9.30
CA ILE A 90 0.57 -1.70 -10.17
C ILE A 90 1.89 -2.41 -9.89
N LEU A 91 1.80 -3.66 -9.43
CA LEU A 91 2.90 -4.58 -9.24
C LEU A 91 2.80 -5.71 -10.26
N ASN A 92 3.93 -6.04 -10.88
CA ASN A 92 4.04 -7.19 -11.78
C ASN A 92 4.07 -8.47 -10.94
N LEU A 93 3.07 -9.33 -11.10
CA LEU A 93 2.90 -10.52 -10.25
C LEU A 93 3.97 -11.58 -10.50
N GLU A 94 4.54 -11.66 -11.71
CA GLU A 94 5.59 -12.63 -12.05
C GLU A 94 6.86 -12.43 -11.21
N ARG A 95 7.07 -11.24 -10.65
CA ARG A 95 8.18 -10.96 -9.71
C ARG A 95 8.07 -11.71 -8.39
N TYR A 96 6.88 -12.17 -8.00
CA TYR A 96 6.64 -12.75 -6.66
C TYR A 96 6.11 -14.18 -6.71
N ILE A 97 5.62 -14.63 -7.86
CA ILE A 97 4.83 -15.85 -7.93
C ILE A 97 5.61 -17.11 -7.54
N TYR A 98 6.91 -17.18 -7.83
CA TYR A 98 7.77 -18.31 -7.50
C TYR A 98 8.55 -18.15 -6.18
N LEU A 99 8.38 -17.02 -5.49
CA LEU A 99 8.96 -16.81 -4.16
C LEU A 99 8.22 -17.63 -3.10
N SER A 100 8.86 -17.89 -1.97
CA SER A 100 8.10 -18.34 -0.78
C SER A 100 7.09 -17.27 -0.35
N GLU A 101 6.12 -17.64 0.46
CA GLU A 101 5.14 -16.70 1.01
C GLU A 101 5.81 -15.59 1.83
N LYS A 102 6.76 -15.95 2.69
CA LYS A 102 7.54 -14.98 3.48
C LYS A 102 8.27 -13.97 2.59
N GLU A 103 9.00 -14.46 1.58
CA GLU A 103 9.69 -13.60 0.62
C GLU A 103 8.70 -12.74 -0.18
N THR A 104 7.53 -13.28 -0.54
CA THR A 104 6.47 -12.54 -1.22
C THR A 104 6.01 -11.36 -0.36
N VAL A 105 5.74 -11.60 0.93
CA VAL A 105 5.32 -10.56 1.87
C VAL A 105 6.39 -9.49 2.04
N GLU A 106 7.66 -9.89 2.23
CA GLU A 106 8.79 -8.98 2.36
C GLU A 106 8.97 -8.08 1.12
N ASN A 107 8.95 -8.68 -0.07
CA ASN A 107 9.18 -7.97 -1.32
C ASN A 107 8.03 -7.02 -1.67
N ILE A 108 6.78 -7.44 -1.51
CA ILE A 108 5.61 -6.57 -1.74
C ILE A 108 5.59 -5.43 -0.72
N SER A 109 5.87 -5.71 0.56
CA SER A 109 5.93 -4.66 1.60
C SER A 109 6.96 -3.60 1.26
N LYS A 110 8.16 -4.04 0.83
CA LYS A 110 9.23 -3.14 0.38
C LYS A 110 8.80 -2.31 -0.82
N ASP A 111 8.22 -2.93 -1.85
CA ASP A 111 7.80 -2.22 -3.07
C ASP A 111 6.68 -1.21 -2.79
N ILE A 112 5.72 -1.53 -1.92
CA ILE A 112 4.69 -0.59 -1.46
C ILE A 112 5.35 0.59 -0.73
N TYR A 113 6.23 0.31 0.23
CA TYR A 113 6.92 1.36 0.99
C TYR A 113 7.73 2.29 0.10
N ASP A 114 8.55 1.73 -0.80
CA ASP A 114 9.39 2.48 -1.70
C ASP A 114 8.54 3.39 -2.60
N TYR A 115 7.46 2.85 -3.17
CA TYR A 115 6.53 3.63 -4.00
C TYR A 115 5.88 4.78 -3.21
N LEU A 116 5.32 4.49 -2.03
CA LEU A 116 4.70 5.51 -1.17
C LEU A 116 5.71 6.56 -0.73
N SER A 117 6.96 6.19 -0.43
CA SER A 117 8.00 7.13 -0.03
C SER A 117 8.29 8.17 -1.11
N ILE A 118 8.23 7.79 -2.39
CA ILE A 118 8.42 8.69 -3.52
C ILE A 118 7.18 9.58 -3.69
N ILE A 119 5.99 8.99 -3.72
CA ILE A 119 4.76 9.73 -3.99
C ILE A 119 4.42 10.70 -2.87
N LEU A 120 4.48 10.27 -1.61
CA LEU A 120 4.12 11.12 -0.48
C LEU A 120 5.04 12.33 -0.34
N LYS A 121 6.35 12.17 -0.60
CA LYS A 121 7.29 13.31 -0.62
C LYS A 121 6.89 14.37 -1.65
N LYS A 122 6.46 13.96 -2.86
CA LYS A 122 5.97 14.87 -3.92
C LYS A 122 4.71 15.64 -3.53
N TYR A 123 3.90 15.09 -2.62
CA TYR A 123 2.62 15.67 -2.20
C TYR A 123 2.65 16.29 -0.80
N SER A 124 3.80 16.31 -0.13
CA SER A 124 3.97 16.81 1.24
C SER A 124 3.36 18.20 1.47
N SER A 125 3.52 19.13 0.53
CA SER A 125 2.94 20.49 0.63
C SER A 125 1.42 20.54 0.47
N ARG A 126 0.81 19.53 -0.18
CA ARG A 126 -0.64 19.44 -0.39
C ARG A 126 -1.34 18.71 0.75
N LEU A 127 -0.62 17.87 1.48
CA LEU A 127 -1.10 17.15 2.64
C LEU A 127 -0.83 17.95 3.92
N VAL A 128 -1.42 19.14 4.04
CA VAL A 128 -1.09 20.15 5.08
C VAL A 128 -1.26 19.63 6.51
N ASP A 129 -2.21 18.73 6.71
CA ASP A 129 -2.53 18.10 7.98
C ASP A 129 -1.79 16.76 8.21
N PHE A 130 -0.90 16.35 7.30
CA PHE A 130 -0.29 15.03 7.33
C PHE A 130 1.24 15.13 7.32
N ASN A 131 1.86 14.69 8.42
CA ASN A 131 3.31 14.65 8.55
C ASN A 131 3.87 13.43 7.82
N VAL A 132 4.23 13.64 6.54
CA VAL A 132 4.76 12.59 5.66
C VAL A 132 6.01 11.89 6.24
N PRO A 133 7.04 12.59 6.75
CA PRO A 133 8.19 11.94 7.38
C PRO A 133 7.83 11.01 8.54
N ILE A 134 6.99 11.48 9.48
CA ILE A 134 6.57 10.67 10.64
C ILE A 134 5.77 9.46 10.18
N PHE A 135 4.85 9.64 9.23
CA PHE A 135 4.07 8.54 8.67
C PHE A 135 4.95 7.48 8.02
N LEU A 136 5.91 7.87 7.18
CA LEU A 136 6.80 6.92 6.53
C LEU A 136 7.63 6.14 7.55
N SER A 137 8.13 6.80 8.60
CA SER A 137 8.83 6.09 9.69
C SER A 137 7.94 5.06 10.36
N ALA A 138 6.72 5.45 10.75
CA ALA A 138 5.76 4.56 11.40
C ALA A 138 5.31 3.40 10.49
N LEU A 139 5.11 3.66 9.19
CA LEU A 139 4.76 2.64 8.21
C LEU A 139 5.88 1.61 8.04
N ASN A 140 7.13 2.03 7.98
CA ASN A 140 8.28 1.13 7.88
C ASN A 140 8.37 0.19 9.08
N GLU A 141 8.19 0.72 10.29
CA GLU A 141 8.14 -0.09 11.52
C GLU A 141 6.97 -1.08 11.50
N GLN A 142 5.80 -0.63 11.05
CA GLN A 142 4.60 -1.47 10.98
C GLN A 142 4.79 -2.63 9.99
N LEU A 143 5.33 -2.37 8.79
CA LEU A 143 5.58 -3.38 7.78
C LEU A 143 6.62 -4.42 8.22
N LYS A 144 7.66 -4.01 8.96
CA LYS A 144 8.66 -4.94 9.51
C LYS A 144 8.06 -5.96 10.48
N ARG A 145 6.97 -5.63 11.18
CA ARG A 145 6.31 -6.57 12.10
C ARG A 145 5.72 -7.78 11.39
N ILE A 146 5.33 -7.64 10.12
CA ILE A 146 4.80 -8.75 9.33
C ILE A 146 5.92 -9.71 8.93
N SER A 147 7.11 -9.19 8.60
CA SER A 147 8.25 -10.01 8.16
C SER A 147 8.92 -10.80 9.29
N HIS A 148 8.61 -10.47 10.55
CA HIS A 148 9.17 -11.10 11.75
C HIS A 148 8.22 -12.06 12.48
N ASN A 149 6.97 -12.17 12.02
CA ASN A 149 6.03 -13.21 12.44
C ASN A 149 6.03 -14.37 11.45
#